data_AF-A0AA44WH52-F1
#
_entry.id   AF-A0AA44WH52-F1
#
_cell.length_a   1.000
_cell.length_b   1.000
_cell.length_c   1.000
_cell.angle_alpha   90.00
_cell.angle_beta   90.00
_cell.angle_gamma   90.00
#
_symmetry.space_group_name_H-M   'P 1'
#
loop_
_entity.id
_entity.type
_entity.pdbx_description
1 polymer ?
#
loop_
_entity_poly.entity_id
_entity_poly.type
_entity_poly.pdbx_seq_one_letter_code
_entity_poly.pdbx_strand_id
1 'polypeptide(L)'
;MAGFDSSKAYAEQEDVYFNDGREVELQRFVCSRPSLEKLKGSPQEVLAAIDEFGRQRKYLMNIGSEKGAIVADLIASLKPKIMVSEPDIESLVQISSH
;
A
#
# COMPACT_ATOMS: atom_id res chain seq x y z
N MET A 1 3.95 -5.56 26.34
CA MET A 1 3.36 -5.03 25.09
C MET A 1 4.41 -4.14 24.45
N ALA A 2 4.73 -4.36 23.18
CA ALA A 2 5.53 -3.39 22.44
C ALA A 2 4.72 -2.08 22.34
N GLY A 3 5.32 -0.95 22.66
CA GLY A 3 4.68 0.36 22.51
C GLY A 3 4.49 0.71 21.04
N PHE A 4 3.49 1.53 20.74
CA PHE A 4 3.27 2.05 19.40
C PHE A 4 4.41 3.00 19.00
N ASP A 5 5.02 2.78 17.84
CA ASP A 5 6.04 3.65 17.26
C ASP A 5 5.38 4.69 16.36
N SER A 6 5.28 5.93 16.87
CA SER A 6 4.66 7.04 16.14
C SER A 6 5.37 7.40 14.83
N SER A 7 6.64 7.02 14.65
CA SER A 7 7.37 7.30 13.40
C SER A 7 6.88 6.45 12.22
N LYS A 8 6.13 5.38 12.50
CA LYS A 8 5.52 4.51 11.51
C LYS A 8 4.06 4.86 11.21
N ALA A 9 3.48 5.79 11.97
CA ALA A 9 2.10 6.23 11.77
C ALA A 9 1.94 6.84 10.37
N TYR A 10 0.92 6.40 9.66
CA TYR A 10 0.48 7.09 8.46
C TYR A 10 -0.17 8.42 8.82
N ALA A 11 -0.32 9.29 7.81
CA ALA A 11 -1.12 10.49 7.94
C ALA A 11 -2.53 10.16 8.43
N GLU A 12 -3.20 11.13 9.06
CA GLU A 12 -4.55 10.94 9.58
C GLU A 12 -5.52 10.61 8.44
N GLN A 13 -6.46 9.71 8.73
CA GLN A 13 -7.48 9.33 7.77
C GLN A 13 -8.42 10.50 7.49
N GLU A 14 -8.57 10.84 6.21
CA GLU A 14 -9.47 11.88 5.72
C GLU A 14 -10.94 11.42 5.71
N ASP A 15 -11.88 12.37 5.67
CA ASP A 15 -13.32 12.07 5.64
C ASP A 15 -13.75 11.32 4.37
N VAL A 16 -13.01 11.49 3.27
CA VAL A 16 -13.29 10.82 2.00
C VAL A 16 -12.68 9.43 2.02
N TYR A 17 -13.53 8.42 1.85
CA TYR A 17 -13.14 7.02 1.90
C TYR A 17 -12.33 6.58 0.66
N PHE A 18 -12.75 6.95 -0.55
CA PHE A 18 -12.09 6.58 -1.81
C PHE A 18 -12.38 7.59 -2.95
N ASN A 19 -11.68 7.47 -4.07
CA ASN A 19 -11.88 8.26 -5.29
C ASN A 19 -11.66 9.78 -5.14
N ASP A 20 -10.79 10.18 -4.21
CA ASP A 20 -10.33 11.57 -4.05
C ASP A 20 -9.06 11.90 -4.87
N GLY A 21 -8.61 10.93 -5.68
CA GLY A 21 -7.42 11.05 -6.52
C GLY A 21 -6.10 10.70 -5.81
N ARG A 22 -6.12 10.22 -4.56
CA ARG A 22 -4.90 9.85 -3.83
C ARG A 22 -4.08 8.76 -4.54
N GLU A 23 -4.72 7.85 -5.28
CA GLU A 23 -4.04 6.79 -6.02
C GLU A 23 -3.25 7.37 -7.21
N VAL A 24 -3.82 8.36 -7.89
CA VAL A 24 -3.14 9.08 -8.98
C VAL A 24 -1.98 9.90 -8.42
N GLU A 25 -2.17 10.52 -7.25
CA GLU A 25 -1.12 11.27 -6.57
C GLU A 25 0.03 10.37 -6.12
N LEU A 26 -0.28 9.21 -5.51
CA LEU A 26 0.69 8.19 -5.14
C LEU A 26 1.50 7.72 -6.36
N GLN A 27 0.82 7.42 -7.47
CA GLN A 27 1.48 7.02 -8.71
C GLN A 27 2.46 8.11 -9.19
N ARG A 28 2.03 9.37 -9.22
CA ARG A 28 2.89 10.50 -9.60
C ARG A 28 4.07 10.65 -8.63
N PHE A 29 3.85 10.50 -7.33
CA PHE A 29 4.88 10.58 -6.31
C PHE A 29 5.96 9.51 -6.50
N VAL A 30 5.57 8.25 -6.72
CA VAL A 30 6.52 7.15 -6.94
C VAL A 30 7.25 7.32 -8.29
N CYS A 31 6.52 7.66 -9.36
CA CYS A 31 7.08 7.77 -10.71
C CYS A 31 7.92 9.04 -10.95
N SER A 32 7.78 10.08 -10.13
CA SER A 32 8.58 11.32 -10.26
C SER A 32 9.97 11.23 -9.63
N ARG A 33 10.28 10.10 -8.95
CA ARG A 33 11.58 9.92 -8.30
C ARG A 33 12.72 9.84 -9.32
N PRO A 34 13.86 10.51 -9.07
CA PRO A 34 15.04 10.39 -9.94
C PRO A 34 15.62 8.95 -9.96
N SER A 35 15.31 8.15 -8.94
CA SER A 35 15.70 6.75 -8.82
C SER A 35 14.68 5.76 -9.38
N LEU A 36 13.71 6.19 -10.19
CA LEU A 36 12.63 5.34 -10.71
C LEU A 36 13.14 4.03 -11.33
N GLU A 37 14.23 4.07 -12.09
CA GLU A 37 14.79 2.87 -12.72
C GLU A 37 15.29 1.83 -11.71
N LYS A 38 15.82 2.28 -10.56
CA LYS A 38 16.19 1.36 -9.46
C LYS A 38 14.95 0.79 -8.76
N LEU A 39 13.92 1.62 -8.63
CA LEU A 39 12.67 1.28 -7.95
C LEU A 39 11.90 0.19 -8.71
N LYS A 40 11.85 0.24 -10.05
CA LYS A 40 11.18 -0.79 -10.88
C LYS A 40 11.71 -2.21 -10.66
N GLY A 41 12.98 -2.36 -10.25
CA GLY A 41 13.61 -3.66 -10.02
C GLY A 41 13.58 -4.12 -8.56
N SER A 42 13.02 -3.34 -7.63
CA SER A 42 13.09 -3.60 -6.20
C SER A 42 11.74 -3.45 -5.52
N PRO A 43 10.99 -4.55 -5.31
CA PRO A 43 9.71 -4.53 -4.59
C PRO A 43 9.81 -3.86 -3.21
N GLN A 44 10.94 -4.01 -2.52
CA GLN A 44 11.19 -3.41 -1.22
C GLN A 44 11.28 -1.87 -1.32
N GLU A 45 11.96 -1.34 -2.34
CA GLU A 45 12.03 0.11 -2.57
C GLU A 45 10.67 0.68 -3.00
N VAL A 46 9.89 -0.08 -3.78
CA VAL A 46 8.51 0.29 -4.13
C VAL A 46 7.66 0.43 -2.87
N LEU A 47 7.66 -0.59 -2.01
CA LEU A 47 6.91 -0.56 -0.74
C LEU A 47 7.36 0.58 0.16
N ALA A 48 8.68 0.84 0.23
CA ALA A 48 9.22 1.96 1.01
C ALA A 48 8.74 3.33 0.48
N ALA A 49 8.68 3.51 -0.84
CA ALA A 49 8.16 4.74 -1.43
C ALA A 49 6.65 4.92 -1.19
N ILE A 50 5.88 3.82 -1.19
CA ILE A 50 4.44 3.85 -0.84
C ILE A 50 4.26 4.20 0.65
N ASP A 51 5.02 3.57 1.54
CA ASP A 51 5.02 3.89 2.97
C ASP A 51 5.40 5.35 3.22
N GLU A 52 6.40 5.88 2.51
CA GLU A 52 6.81 7.27 2.62
C GLU A 52 5.67 8.24 2.24
N PHE A 53 4.95 7.95 1.15
CA PHE A 53 3.76 8.72 0.78
C PHE A 53 2.67 8.64 1.85
N GLY A 54 2.38 7.43 2.34
CA GLY A 54 1.38 7.16 3.37
C GLY A 54 1.63 7.92 4.68
N ARG A 55 2.91 8.11 5.04
CA ARG A 55 3.33 8.84 6.24
C ARG A 55 3.38 10.35 6.06
N GLN A 56 3.81 10.83 4.90
CA GLN A 56 4.14 12.25 4.71
C GLN A 56 3.05 13.05 3.98
N ARG A 57 2.18 12.40 3.21
CA ARG A 57 1.27 13.08 2.28
C ARG A 57 -0.19 12.81 2.62
N LYS A 58 -0.64 11.57 2.43
CA LYS A 58 -2.05 11.19 2.56
C LYS A 58 -2.17 9.78 3.10
N TYR A 59 -3.23 9.56 3.88
CA TYR A 59 -3.54 8.24 4.39
C TYR A 59 -3.82 7.24 3.25
N LEU A 60 -3.29 6.03 3.40
CA LEU A 60 -3.52 4.92 2.48
C LEU A 60 -4.20 3.76 3.22
N MET A 61 -5.16 3.11 2.58
CA MET A 61 -5.79 1.87 3.06
C MET A 61 -4.98 0.62 2.69
N ASN A 62 -3.64 0.74 2.67
CA ASN A 62 -2.80 -0.42 2.43
C ASN A 62 -2.56 -1.21 3.73
N ILE A 63 -1.99 -2.40 3.59
CA ILE A 63 -1.70 -3.28 4.72
C ILE A 63 -0.62 -2.68 5.65
N GLY A 64 0.29 -1.88 5.10
CA GLY A 64 1.46 -1.34 5.79
C GLY A 64 2.51 -2.41 6.12
N SER A 65 3.70 -1.97 6.54
CA SER A 65 4.86 -2.84 6.78
C SER A 65 4.66 -3.85 7.93
N GLU A 66 3.97 -3.47 9.01
CA GLU A 66 3.80 -4.36 10.17
C GLU A 66 2.87 -5.53 9.89
N LYS A 67 1.65 -5.27 9.39
CA LYS A 67 0.74 -6.35 8.99
C LYS A 67 1.28 -7.08 7.76
N GLY A 68 2.00 -6.38 6.87
CA GLY A 68 2.63 -6.96 5.69
C GLY A 68 3.67 -8.02 6.05
N ALA A 69 4.44 -7.82 7.11
CA ALA A 69 5.38 -8.83 7.60
C ALA A 69 4.67 -10.13 8.01
N ILE A 70 3.53 -10.04 8.69
CA ILE A 70 2.74 -11.22 9.08
C ILE A 70 2.25 -11.98 7.84
N VAL A 71 1.74 -11.27 6.83
CA VAL A 71 1.29 -11.88 5.57
C VAL A 71 2.47 -12.52 4.83
N ALA A 72 3.61 -11.85 4.76
CA ALA A 72 4.82 -12.37 4.12
C ALA A 72 5.34 -13.64 4.81
N ASP A 73 5.33 -13.67 6.15
CA ASP A 73 5.72 -14.84 6.95
C ASP A 73 4.79 -16.03 6.70
N LEU A 74 3.49 -15.79 6.59
CA LEU A 74 2.51 -16.83 6.25
C LEU A 74 2.75 -17.38 4.84
N ILE A 75 3.00 -16.51 3.85
CA ILE A 75 3.31 -16.94 2.48
C ILE A 75 4.59 -17.76 2.45
N ALA A 76 5.66 -17.32 3.13
CA ALA A 76 6.93 -18.01 3.20
C ALA A 76 6.82 -19.39 3.87
N SER A 77 5.99 -19.48 4.91
CA SER A 77 5.77 -20.72 5.67
C SER A 77 4.90 -21.72 4.91
N LEU A 78 3.81 -21.26 4.30
CA LEU A 78 2.81 -22.13 3.66
C LEU A 78 3.17 -22.46 2.21
N LYS A 79 4.02 -21.66 1.56
CA LYS A 79 4.44 -21.80 0.15
C LYS A 79 3.27 -22.13 -0.78
N PRO A 80 2.19 -21.32 -0.77
CA PRO A 80 1.00 -21.61 -1.54
C PRO A 80 1.35 -21.68 -3.03
N LYS A 81 0.83 -22.68 -3.74
CA LYS A 81 0.96 -22.77 -5.20
C LYS A 81 0.15 -21.68 -5.91
N ILE A 82 -0.97 -21.27 -5.31
CA ILE A 82 -1.90 -20.27 -5.82
C ILE A 82 -2.33 -19.40 -4.63
N MET A 83 -2.25 -18.08 -4.80
CA MET A 83 -2.74 -17.08 -3.85
C MET A 83 -3.78 -16.21 -4.57
N VAL A 84 -4.91 -15.96 -3.92
CA VAL A 84 -5.99 -15.09 -4.42
C VAL A 84 -6.17 -13.95 -3.44
N SER A 85 -6.36 -12.73 -3.95
CA SER A 85 -6.73 -11.56 -3.17
C SER A 85 -8.10 -11.08 -3.61
N GLU A 86 -9.03 -10.90 -2.67
CA GLU A 86 -10.33 -10.28 -2.94
C GLU A 86 -10.17 -8.75 -2.93
N PRO A 87 -10.42 -8.05 -4.04
CA PRO A 87 -10.50 -6.58 -4.02
C PRO A 87 -11.76 -6.13 -3.26
N ASP A 88 -11.75 -4.91 -2.72
CA ASP A 88 -12.92 -4.33 -2.04
C ASP A 88 -14.20 -4.50 -2.87
N ILE A 89 -15.27 -5.01 -2.25
CA ILE A 89 -16.53 -5.38 -2.93
C ILE A 89 -17.15 -4.19 -3.69
N GLU A 90 -16.98 -2.95 -3.22
CA GLU A 90 -17.48 -1.76 -3.92
C GLU A 90 -16.73 -1.48 -5.23
N SER A 91 -15.46 -1.88 -5.35
CA SER A 91 -14.70 -1.76 -6.61
C SER A 91 -15.20 -2.75 -7.68
N LEU A 92 -15.73 -3.91 -7.25
CA LEU A 92 -16.30 -4.92 -8.15
C LEU A 92 -17.66 -4.49 -8.72
N VAL A 93 -18.46 -3.72 -7.96
CA VAL A 93 -19.77 -3.21 -8.43
C VAL A 93 -19.58 -2.26 -9.63
N GLN A 94 -18.52 -1.45 -9.65
CA GLN A 94 -18.25 -0.56 -10.79
C GLN A 94 -17.74 -1.30 -12.03
N ILE A 95 -16.99 -2.40 -11.89
CA ILE A 95 -16.55 -3.23 -13.03
C ILE A 95 -17.76 -3.93 -13.68
N SER A 96 -18.81 -4.25 -12.92
CA SER A 96 -20.04 -4.84 -13.45
C SER A 96 -20.99 -3.83 -14.14
N SER A 97 -20.66 -2.54 -14.10
CA SER A 97 -21.51 -1.45 -14.60
C SER A 97 -21.10 -0.93 -15.99
N HIS A 98 -20.22 -1.63 -16.72
CA HIS A 98 -19.78 -1.30 -18.07
C HIS A 98 -19.90 -2.48 -19.04
#